data_AF-A0A6I5RJT3-F1
#
_entry.id   AF-A0A6I5RJT3-F1
#
_cell.length_a   1.000
_cell.length_b   1.000
_cell.length_c   1.000
_cell.angle_alpha   90.00
_cell.angle_beta   90.00
_cell.angle_gamma   90.00
#
_symmetry.space_group_name_H-M   'P 1'
#
loop_
_entity.id
_entity.type
_entity.pdbx_description
1 polymer ?
#
loop_
_entity_poly.entity_id
_entity_poly.type
_entity_poly.pdbx_seq_one_letter_code
_entity_poly.pdbx_strand_id
1 'polypeptide(L)'
;DRLNTLKELTNISQLAIYEDGAEAICLGCAGMSGLAKALEDSLGVPVIDSVAAAVKMAESLVSLGKTTSKHLTYRVPERKLIRGYADHFQAENL
;
A
#
# COMPACT_ATOMS: atom_id res chain seq x y z
N ASP A 1 -18.02 13.10 -0.89
CA ASP A 1 -18.11 13.66 -2.25
C ASP A 1 -16.74 13.57 -2.91
N ARG A 2 -16.65 13.01 -4.12
CA ARG A 2 -15.38 12.68 -4.79
C ARG A 2 -14.61 13.94 -5.23
N LEU A 3 -15.34 14.99 -5.60
CA LEU A 3 -14.73 16.26 -6.02
C LEU A 3 -14.06 16.97 -4.85
N ASN A 4 -14.74 17.04 -3.71
CA ASN A 4 -14.14 17.56 -2.49
C ASN A 4 -12.89 16.76 -2.07
N THR A 5 -12.93 15.43 -2.16
CA THR A 5 -11.75 14.60 -1.86
C THR A 5 -10.57 14.94 -2.77
N LEU A 6 -10.78 15.06 -4.09
CA LEU A 6 -9.72 15.44 -5.02
C LEU A 6 -9.16 16.82 -4.70
N LYS A 7 -10.02 17.80 -4.40
CA LYS A 7 -9.60 19.15 -4.05
C LYS A 7 -8.70 19.16 -2.82
N GLU A 8 -9.12 18.51 -1.74
CA GLU A 8 -8.32 18.47 -0.50
C GLU A 8 -7.00 17.71 -0.69
N LEU A 9 -7.01 16.61 -1.45
CA LEU A 9 -5.80 15.87 -1.78
C LEU A 9 -4.83 16.71 -2.61
N THR A 10 -5.32 17.49 -3.58
CA THR A 10 -4.48 18.43 -4.34
C THR A 10 -3.87 19.49 -3.42
N ASN A 11 -4.68 20.11 -2.56
CA ASN A 11 -4.21 21.16 -1.64
C ASN A 11 -3.08 20.65 -0.73
N ILE A 12 -3.29 19.53 -0.05
CA ILE A 12 -2.29 19.00 0.87
C ILE A 12 -1.03 18.51 0.13
N SER A 13 -1.19 17.99 -1.09
CA SER A 13 -0.05 17.58 -1.93
C SER A 13 0.77 18.78 -2.39
N GLN A 14 0.14 19.91 -2.72
CA GLN A 14 0.83 21.15 -3.05
C GLN A 14 1.64 21.68 -1.86
N LEU A 15 1.09 21.61 -0.65
CA LEU A 15 1.83 21.95 0.56
C LEU A 15 3.04 21.03 0.75
N ALA A 16 2.88 19.71 0.59
CA ALA A 16 4.00 18.77 0.67
C ALA A 16 5.10 19.08 -0.39
N ILE A 17 4.70 19.45 -1.60
CA ILE A 17 5.66 19.84 -2.66
C ILE A 17 6.41 21.13 -2.28
N TYR A 18 5.69 22.15 -1.81
CA TYR A 18 6.26 23.48 -1.57
C TYR A 18 7.03 23.58 -0.25
N GLU A 19 6.49 23.01 0.83
CA GLU A 19 7.04 23.12 2.19
C GLU A 19 8.04 22.01 2.49
N ASP A 20 7.76 20.77 2.09
CA ASP A 20 8.62 19.62 2.37
C ASP A 20 9.59 19.28 1.23
N GLY A 21 9.43 19.93 0.07
CA GLY A 21 10.22 19.63 -1.13
C GLY A 21 9.89 18.27 -1.76
N ALA A 22 8.65 17.80 -1.62
CA ALA A 22 8.24 16.52 -2.20
C ALA A 22 8.28 16.56 -3.74
N GLU A 23 8.98 15.61 -4.35
CA GLU A 23 9.07 15.44 -5.81
C GLU A 23 8.15 14.33 -6.35
N ALA A 24 7.41 13.65 -5.46
CA ALA A 24 6.41 12.64 -5.79
C ALA A 24 5.41 12.48 -4.63
N ILE A 25 4.19 12.03 -4.93
CA ILE A 25 3.13 11.82 -3.94
C ILE A 25 2.69 10.36 -3.93
N CYS A 26 2.64 9.74 -2.75
CA CYS A 26 2.12 8.39 -2.56
C CYS A 26 0.71 8.44 -1.95
N LEU A 27 -0.28 7.82 -2.62
CA LEU A 27 -1.63 7.74 -2.08
C LEU A 27 -1.68 6.75 -0.90
N GLY A 28 -1.92 7.29 0.30
CA GLY A 28 -1.84 6.53 1.56
C GLY A 28 -3.05 5.65 1.92
N CYS A 29 -4.10 5.62 1.09
CA CYS A 29 -5.31 4.84 1.36
C CYS A 29 -5.80 4.12 0.12
N ALA A 30 -6.19 2.84 0.27
CA ALA A 30 -6.76 2.05 -0.81
C ALA A 30 -8.04 2.67 -1.41
N GLY A 31 -8.82 3.40 -0.60
CA GLY A 31 -10.00 4.14 -1.05
C GLY A 31 -9.70 5.31 -2.00
N MET A 32 -8.43 5.67 -2.18
CA MET A 32 -7.97 6.71 -3.11
C MET A 32 -7.51 6.14 -4.46
N SER A 33 -7.59 4.81 -4.65
CA SER A 33 -7.17 4.19 -5.90
C SER A 33 -7.95 4.73 -7.10
N GLY A 34 -7.25 4.95 -8.22
CA GLY A 34 -7.78 5.58 -9.42
C GLY A 34 -7.84 7.11 -9.39
N LEU A 35 -7.37 7.77 -8.32
CA LEU A 35 -7.23 9.24 -8.28
C LEU A 35 -5.86 9.73 -8.74
N ALA A 36 -4.86 8.83 -8.79
CA ALA A 36 -3.47 9.18 -9.06
C ALA A 36 -3.29 9.98 -10.35
N LYS A 37 -3.91 9.55 -11.46
CA LYS A 37 -3.74 10.24 -12.74
C LYS A 37 -4.25 11.68 -12.72
N ALA A 38 -5.42 11.92 -12.13
CA ALA A 38 -6.00 13.26 -12.03
C ALA A 38 -5.16 14.19 -11.14
N LEU A 39 -4.60 13.65 -10.05
CA LEU A 39 -3.70 14.40 -9.17
C LEU A 39 -2.37 14.70 -9.85
N GLU A 40 -1.78 13.72 -10.54
CA GLU A 40 -0.53 13.88 -11.31
C GLU A 40 -0.66 14.97 -12.37
N ASP A 41 -1.76 14.96 -13.13
CA ASP A 41 -2.04 15.99 -14.14
C ASP A 41 -2.19 17.39 -13.51
N SER A 42 -2.66 17.47 -12.26
CA SER A 42 -2.87 18.75 -11.54
C SER A 42 -1.61 19.25 -10.82
N LEU A 43 -0.76 18.34 -10.34
CA LEU A 43 0.40 18.65 -9.50
C LEU A 43 1.69 18.76 -10.30
N GLY A 44 1.77 18.13 -11.47
CA GLY A 44 2.97 18.13 -12.32
C GLY A 44 4.12 17.26 -11.80
N VAL A 45 3.89 16.49 -10.73
CA VAL A 45 4.84 15.51 -10.17
C VAL A 45 4.20 14.12 -10.15
N PRO A 46 5.00 13.03 -10.20
CA PRO A 46 4.47 11.68 -10.18
C PRO A 46 3.57 11.40 -8.97
N VAL A 47 2.42 10.77 -9.22
CA VAL A 47 1.51 10.33 -8.15
C VAL A 47 1.35 8.80 -8.20
N ILE A 48 1.74 8.14 -7.12
CA ILE A 48 1.76 6.68 -7.01
C ILE A 48 0.46 6.20 -6.37
N ASP A 49 -0.34 5.47 -7.14
CA ASP A 49 -1.43 4.65 -6.62
C ASP A 49 -0.85 3.42 -5.91
N SER A 50 -0.99 3.39 -4.58
CA SER A 50 -0.43 2.32 -3.75
C SER A 50 -1.02 0.95 -4.04
N VAL A 51 -2.29 0.86 -4.48
CA VAL A 51 -2.93 -0.41 -4.82
C VAL A 51 -2.37 -0.94 -6.13
N ALA A 52 -2.32 -0.12 -7.17
CA ALA A 52 -1.77 -0.52 -8.47
C ALA A 52 -0.29 -0.88 -8.37
N ALA A 53 0.50 -0.08 -7.62
CA ALA A 53 1.91 -0.35 -7.38
C ALA A 53 2.13 -1.68 -6.64
N ALA A 54 1.31 -1.96 -5.61
CA ALA A 54 1.40 -3.23 -4.86
C ALA A 54 1.12 -4.44 -5.74
N VAL A 55 0.13 -4.37 -6.65
CA VAL A 55 -0.14 -5.44 -7.61
C VAL A 55 1.08 -5.70 -8.49
N LYS A 56 1.71 -4.65 -9.04
CA LYS A 56 2.89 -4.81 -9.89
C LYS A 56 4.12 -5.34 -9.15
N MET A 57 4.29 -4.97 -7.88
CA MET A 57 5.33 -5.58 -7.03
C MET A 57 5.07 -7.07 -6.80
N ALA A 58 3.82 -7.46 -6.50
CA ALA A 58 3.46 -8.86 -6.31
C ALA A 58 3.66 -9.71 -7.59
N GLU A 59 3.20 -9.22 -8.74
CA GLU A 59 3.42 -9.86 -10.04
C GLU A 59 4.91 -10.06 -10.34
N SER A 60 5.74 -9.06 -10.02
CA SER A 60 7.19 -9.12 -10.23
C SER A 60 7.85 -10.19 -9.37
N LEU A 61 7.47 -10.30 -8.09
CA LEU A 61 7.98 -11.34 -7.19
C LEU A 61 7.62 -12.74 -7.68
N VAL A 62 6.38 -12.94 -8.13
CA VAL A 62 5.93 -14.21 -8.71
C VAL A 62 6.73 -14.55 -9.97
N SER A 63 6.91 -13.58 -10.87
CA SER A 63 7.66 -13.77 -12.12
C SER A 63 9.13 -14.13 -11.88
N LEU A 64 9.72 -13.64 -10.80
CA LEU A 64 11.10 -13.94 -10.39
C LEU A 64 11.23 -15.21 -9.53
N GLY A 65 10.13 -15.93 -9.28
CA GLY A 65 10.11 -17.11 -8.42
C GLY A 65 10.50 -16.81 -6.97
N LYS A 66 10.17 -15.62 -6.46
CA LYS A 66 10.49 -15.19 -5.10
C LYS A 66 9.25 -15.29 -4.20
N THR A 67 9.48 -15.73 -2.97
CA THR A 67 8.47 -15.81 -1.91
C THR A 67 9.03 -15.26 -0.60
N THR A 68 8.17 -15.02 0.39
CA THR A 68 8.59 -14.58 1.72
C THR A 68 9.54 -15.60 2.35
N SER A 69 10.73 -15.17 2.76
CA SER A 69 11.72 -16.02 3.42
C SER A 69 11.17 -16.56 4.74
N LYS A 70 11.27 -17.89 4.95
CA LYS A 70 10.87 -18.57 6.19
C LYS A 70 12.04 -18.88 7.13
N HIS A 71 13.22 -18.32 6.86
CA HIS A 71 14.44 -18.64 7.60
C HIS A 71 14.40 -18.15 9.05
N LEU A 72 13.94 -16.92 9.29
CA LEU A 72 13.96 -16.29 10.62
C LEU A 72 12.68 -15.48 10.93
N THR A 73 12.66 -14.17 10.66
CA THR A 73 11.60 -13.25 11.10
C THR A 73 10.19 -13.66 10.66
N TYR A 74 10.04 -14.15 9.43
CA TYR A 74 8.74 -14.56 8.89
C TYR A 74 8.55 -16.07 8.86
N ARG A 75 9.27 -16.84 9.71
CA ARG A 75 9.03 -18.28 9.90
C ARG A 75 7.56 -18.54 10.24
N VAL A 76 7.09 -19.76 9.97
CA VAL A 76 5.78 -20.20 10.44
C VAL A 76 5.64 -19.90 11.94
N PRO A 77 4.48 -19.37 12.40
CA PRO A 77 4.25 -19.10 13.81
C PRO A 77 4.53 -20.31 14.69
N GLU A 78 5.06 -20.08 15.88
CA GLU A 78 5.28 -21.16 16.86
C GLU A 78 3.95 -21.77 17.31
N ARG A 79 3.98 -23.08 17.56
CA ARG A 79 2.82 -23.82 18.06
C ARG A 79 2.46 -23.35 19.48
N LYS A 80 1.33 -22.67 19.59
CA LYS A 80 0.70 -22.28 20.86
C LYS A 80 -0.79 -22.07 20.64
N LEU A 81 -1.58 -22.25 21.70
CA LEU A 81 -3.00 -21.89 21.69
C LEU A 81 -3.15 -20.37 21.50
N ILE A 82 -3.83 -19.97 20.44
CA ILE A 82 -4.19 -18.58 20.15
C ILE A 82 -5.61 -18.35 20.67
N ARG A 83 -5.71 -17.75 21.86
CA ARG A 83 -7.00 -17.44 22.50
C ARG A 83 -7.81 -16.44 21.67
N GLY A 84 -9.13 -16.65 21.60
CA GLY A 84 -10.05 -15.75 20.89
C GLY A 84 -10.13 -15.96 19.38
N TYR A 85 -9.44 -16.97 18.86
CA TYR A 85 -9.47 -17.33 17.43
C TYR A 85 -10.02 -18.75 17.24
N ALA A 86 -10.72 -18.97 16.13
CA ALA A 86 -11.27 -20.27 15.74
C ALA A 86 -10.17 -21.29 15.43
N ASP A 87 -10.54 -22.58 15.37
CA ASP A 87 -9.60 -23.68 15.20
C ASP A 87 -8.72 -23.57 13.95
N HIS A 88 -9.25 -23.09 12.82
CA HIS A 88 -8.50 -22.93 11.56
C HIS A 88 -7.42 -21.83 11.60
N PHE A 89 -7.39 -21.01 12.66
CA PHE A 89 -6.32 -20.04 12.91
C PHE A 89 -5.28 -20.55 13.90
N GLN A 90 -5.48 -21.71 14.52
CA GLN A 90 -4.54 -22.26 15.46
C GLN A 90 -3.29 -22.72 14.72
N ALA A 91 -2.11 -22.43 15.31
CA ALA A 91 -0.82 -22.83 14.73
C ALA A 91 -0.64 -24.36 14.62
N GLU A 92 -1.51 -25.14 15.25
CA GLU A 92 -1.57 -26.60 15.13
C GLU A 92 -2.19 -27.08 13.80
N ASN A 93 -2.98 -26.22 13.15
CA ASN A 93 -3.72 -26.48 11.92
C ASN A 93 -3.12 -25.76 10.68
N LEU A 94 -1.95 -25.13 10.85
CA LEU A 94 -1.12 -24.51 9.80
C LEU A 94 0.03 -25.45 9.39
#